data_AF-A0A1W1E820-F1
#
_entry.id   AF-A0A1W1E820-F1
#
_cell.length_a   1.000
_cell.length_b   1.000
_cell.length_c   1.000
_cell.angle_alpha   90.00
_cell.angle_beta   90.00
_cell.angle_gamma   90.00
#
_symmetry.space_group_name_H-M   'P 1'
#
loop_
_entity.id
_entity.type
_entity.pdbx_description
1 polymer ?
#
loop_
_entity_poly.entity_id
_entity_poly.type
_entity_poly.pdbx_seq_one_letter_code
_entity_poly.pdbx_strand_id
1 'polypeptide(L)'
;MRNGGICYLDEIIEARKDTTVVLHSLADYRRVLPIDRTGELIEAHPDFMLVVSYNPGYQNVLKGMKPSTKQRFISLSFTYPKPDIEKEVIIKESGVDEATAQKLVNIAGEIRQLSDSDIQEAVSTRLLIYAAKLMVKGFDPYEACMHSIVESLSDEDDILEVLQKLISLHFAKGE
;
A
#
# COMPACT_ATOMS: atom_id res chain seq x y z
N MET A 1 -15.60 -15.99 11.31
CA MET A 1 -15.28 -17.19 12.11
C MET A 1 -16.50 -18.04 12.36
N ARG A 2 -17.37 -17.72 13.32
CA ARG A 2 -18.57 -18.53 13.63
C ARG A 2 -19.66 -18.51 12.55
N ASN A 3 -19.79 -17.38 11.85
CA ASN A 3 -20.88 -17.13 10.90
C ASN A 3 -20.41 -17.09 9.43
N GLY A 4 -19.28 -17.72 9.09
CA GLY A 4 -18.87 -17.85 7.67
C GLY A 4 -18.35 -16.59 6.96
N GLY A 5 -18.04 -15.50 7.67
CA GLY A 5 -17.49 -14.29 7.05
C GLY A 5 -16.02 -14.38 6.61
N ILE A 6 -15.57 -13.38 5.85
CA ILE A 6 -14.16 -13.15 5.53
C ILE A 6 -13.52 -12.35 6.66
N CYS A 7 -12.39 -12.85 7.19
CA CYS A 7 -11.53 -12.08 8.10
C CYS A 7 -10.30 -11.61 7.32
N TYR A 8 -10.22 -10.29 7.10
CA TYR A 8 -9.08 -9.64 6.48
C TYR A 8 -8.18 -9.04 7.57
N LEU A 9 -6.95 -9.56 7.68
CA LEU A 9 -5.94 -9.03 8.59
C LEU A 9 -4.96 -8.19 7.78
N ASP A 10 -5.12 -6.88 7.89
CA ASP A 10 -4.24 -5.93 7.22
C ASP A 10 -2.90 -5.83 7.95
N GLU A 11 -1.80 -5.74 7.20
CA GLU A 11 -0.44 -5.56 7.72
C GLU A 11 -0.06 -6.56 8.82
N ILE A 12 -0.27 -7.86 8.56
CA ILE A 12 -0.13 -8.93 9.57
C ILE A 12 1.26 -9.00 10.24
N ILE A 13 2.27 -8.41 9.60
CA ILE A 13 3.64 -8.34 10.11
C ILE A 13 3.77 -7.42 11.33
N GLU A 14 2.94 -6.39 11.45
CA GLU A 14 2.95 -5.48 12.60
C GLU A 14 2.23 -6.07 13.82
N ALA A 15 1.51 -7.17 13.64
CA ALA A 15 0.91 -7.90 14.74
C ALA A 15 1.98 -8.54 15.64
N ARG A 16 1.69 -8.64 16.94
CA ARG A 16 2.56 -9.35 17.88
C ARG A 16 2.74 -10.79 17.42
N LYS A 17 3.96 -11.32 17.55
CA LYS A 17 4.32 -12.68 17.12
C LYS A 17 3.36 -13.73 17.69
N ASP A 18 2.97 -13.59 18.95
CA ASP A 18 2.08 -14.51 19.65
C ASP A 18 0.68 -14.55 18.99
N THR A 19 0.22 -13.43 18.42
CA THR A 19 -1.04 -13.34 17.67
C THR A 19 -0.96 -14.10 16.34
N THR A 20 0.19 -14.06 15.66
CA THR A 20 0.36 -14.75 14.37
C THR A 20 0.42 -16.28 14.49
N VAL A 21 0.85 -16.82 15.64
CA VAL A 21 0.89 -18.27 15.89
C VAL A 21 -0.51 -18.85 16.01
N VAL A 22 -1.44 -18.11 16.60
CA VAL A 22 -2.84 -18.52 16.74
C VAL A 22 -3.51 -18.73 15.37
N LEU A 23 -3.06 -18.00 14.34
CA LEU A 23 -3.56 -18.16 12.98
C LEU A 23 -3.13 -19.48 12.33
N HIS A 24 -2.11 -20.17 12.85
CA HIS A 24 -1.64 -21.43 12.26
C HIS A 24 -2.71 -22.52 12.31
N SER A 25 -3.49 -22.57 13.39
CA SER A 25 -4.60 -23.53 13.54
C SER A 25 -5.82 -23.18 12.68
N LEU A 26 -5.96 -21.90 12.29
CA LEU A 26 -7.01 -21.46 11.38
C LEU A 26 -6.65 -21.65 9.91
N ALA A 27 -5.37 -21.56 9.58
CA ALA A 27 -4.87 -21.68 8.21
C ALA A 27 -4.46 -23.12 7.83
N ASP A 28 -4.50 -24.07 8.77
CA ASP A 28 -4.28 -25.50 8.48
C ASP A 28 -5.60 -26.28 8.37
N TYR A 29 -5.50 -27.59 8.09
CA TYR A 29 -6.64 -28.47 7.85
C TYR A 29 -7.64 -28.55 9.02
N ARG A 30 -7.22 -28.19 10.26
CA ARG A 30 -8.07 -28.26 11.44
C ARG A 30 -9.11 -27.14 11.46
N ARG A 31 -8.77 -25.97 10.91
CA ARG A 31 -9.64 -24.78 10.87
C ARG A 31 -10.27 -24.46 12.23
N VAL A 32 -9.45 -24.41 13.30
CA VAL A 32 -9.89 -24.12 14.67
C VAL A 32 -9.18 -22.90 15.27
N LEU A 33 -9.87 -22.21 16.18
CA LEU A 33 -9.30 -21.13 17.00
C LEU A 33 -9.46 -21.47 18.49
N PRO A 34 -8.37 -21.79 19.19
CA PRO A 34 -8.38 -21.87 20.65
C PRO A 34 -8.42 -20.46 21.26
N ILE A 35 -9.27 -20.26 22.26
CA ILE A 35 -9.34 -19.06 23.10
C ILE A 35 -8.93 -19.44 24.51
N ASP A 36 -7.64 -19.29 24.83
CA ASP A 36 -7.05 -19.73 26.09
C ASP A 36 -7.75 -19.12 27.33
N ARG A 37 -8.18 -17.86 27.25
CA ARG A 37 -8.84 -17.17 28.37
C ARG A 37 -10.20 -17.75 28.74
N THR A 38 -10.92 -18.31 27.77
CA THR A 38 -12.25 -18.89 28.00
C THR A 38 -12.22 -20.41 27.99
N GLY A 39 -11.09 -21.02 27.60
CA GLY A 39 -10.98 -22.45 27.37
C GLY A 39 -11.78 -22.94 26.15
N GLU A 40 -12.29 -22.02 25.33
CA GLU A 40 -13.13 -22.37 24.20
C GLU A 40 -12.29 -22.78 23.00
N LEU A 41 -12.72 -23.83 22.29
CA LEU A 41 -12.20 -24.18 20.97
C LEU A 41 -13.28 -23.90 19.93
N ILE A 42 -13.04 -22.90 19.08
CA ILE A 42 -13.98 -22.54 18.02
C ILE A 42 -13.61 -23.28 16.75
N GLU A 43 -14.51 -24.12 16.25
CA GLU A 43 -14.44 -24.63 14.87
C GLU A 43 -14.89 -23.52 13.90
N ALA A 44 -14.06 -23.25 12.90
CA ALA A 44 -14.40 -22.25 11.90
C ALA A 44 -15.55 -22.76 11.01
N HIS A 45 -16.52 -21.89 10.77
CA HIS A 45 -17.61 -22.17 9.84
C HIS A 45 -17.07 -22.60 8.47
N PRO A 46 -17.72 -23.51 7.72
CA PRO A 46 -17.26 -23.96 6.40
C PRO A 46 -16.91 -22.82 5.44
N ASP A 47 -17.74 -21.77 5.41
CA ASP A 47 -17.56 -20.59 4.56
C ASP A 47 -16.54 -19.56 5.07
N PHE A 48 -15.97 -19.76 6.26
CA PHE A 48 -14.99 -18.83 6.82
C PHE A 48 -13.73 -18.75 5.94
N MET A 49 -13.35 -17.54 5.55
CA MET A 49 -12.12 -17.29 4.80
C MET A 49 -11.19 -16.38 5.59
N LEU A 50 -9.91 -16.74 5.64
CA LEU A 50 -8.84 -15.93 6.21
C LEU A 50 -8.02 -15.31 5.07
N VAL A 51 -7.93 -13.98 5.06
CA VAL A 51 -7.13 -13.21 4.10
C VAL A 51 -6.15 -12.36 4.91
N VAL A 52 -4.89 -12.31 4.48
CA VAL A 52 -3.84 -11.52 5.11
C VAL A 52 -3.14 -10.67 4.08
N SER A 53 -2.74 -9.44 4.44
CA SER A 53 -1.88 -8.58 3.62
C SER A 53 -0.58 -8.27 4.36
N TYR A 54 0.48 -7.99 3.61
CA TYR A 54 1.70 -7.39 4.13
C TYR A 54 2.51 -6.77 2.99
N ASN A 55 3.34 -5.78 3.31
CA ASN A 55 4.27 -5.16 2.38
C ASN A 55 5.66 -5.82 2.51
N PRO A 56 6.14 -6.60 1.51
CA PRO A 56 7.47 -7.18 1.56
C PRO A 56 8.53 -6.07 1.52
N GLY A 57 9.59 -6.20 2.31
CA GLY A 57 10.71 -5.26 2.30
C GLY A 57 10.53 -4.02 3.17
N TYR A 58 9.36 -3.81 3.79
CA TYR A 58 9.17 -2.71 4.72
C TYR A 58 10.05 -2.88 5.97
N GLN A 59 11.01 -1.95 6.10
CA GLN A 59 11.80 -1.60 7.27
C GLN A 59 12.68 -2.62 8.00
N ASN A 60 12.65 -3.93 7.75
CA ASN A 60 13.67 -4.84 8.30
C ASN A 60 13.63 -6.22 7.64
N VAL A 61 14.76 -6.71 7.13
CA VAL A 61 14.95 -8.13 6.69
C VAL A 61 14.51 -9.11 7.80
N LEU A 62 14.57 -8.67 9.06
CA LEU A 62 14.22 -9.43 10.26
C LEU A 62 12.71 -9.44 10.62
N LYS A 63 11.90 -8.58 9.99
CA LYS A 63 10.44 -8.49 10.21
C LYS A 63 9.62 -9.19 9.11
N GLY A 64 10.23 -9.98 8.23
CA GLY A 64 9.46 -10.74 7.24
C GLY A 64 8.52 -11.78 7.86
N MET A 65 7.40 -12.06 7.19
CA MET A 65 6.55 -13.20 7.56
C MET A 65 7.35 -14.51 7.47
N LYS A 66 7.37 -15.29 8.56
CA LYS A 66 8.14 -16.56 8.64
C LYS A 66 7.74 -17.51 7.50
N PRO A 67 8.69 -18.28 6.92
CA PRO A 67 8.39 -19.26 5.87
C PRO A 67 7.28 -20.24 6.24
N SER A 68 7.25 -20.71 7.49
CA SER A 68 6.19 -21.60 8.00
C SER A 68 4.80 -20.98 7.92
N THR A 69 4.68 -19.66 8.14
CA THR A 69 3.39 -18.97 8.02
C THR A 69 3.04 -18.81 6.54
N LYS A 70 3.98 -18.39 5.68
CA LYS A 70 3.79 -18.26 4.22
C LYS A 70 3.30 -19.56 3.57
N GLN A 71 3.86 -20.69 3.96
CA GLN A 71 3.50 -22.01 3.40
C GLN A 71 2.07 -22.48 3.74
N ARG A 72 1.31 -21.72 4.56
CA ARG A 72 -0.10 -21.98 4.87
C ARG A 72 -1.08 -21.16 4.03
N PHE A 73 -0.58 -20.26 3.18
CA PHE A 73 -1.42 -19.36 2.38
C PHE A 73 -1.16 -19.54 0.88
N ILE A 74 -2.23 -19.38 0.10
CA ILE A 74 -2.14 -19.08 -1.33
C ILE A 74 -1.82 -17.58 -1.43
N SER A 75 -0.78 -17.23 -2.20
CA SER A 75 -0.27 -15.87 -2.28
C SER A 75 -0.63 -15.20 -3.60
N LEU A 76 -1.05 -13.94 -3.53
CA LEU A 76 -1.18 -13.03 -4.66
C LEU A 76 -0.21 -11.87 -4.46
N SER A 77 0.59 -11.58 -5.47
CA SER A 77 1.52 -10.44 -5.45
C SER A 77 0.89 -9.26 -6.18
N PHE A 78 0.91 -8.10 -5.54
CA PHE A 78 0.44 -6.85 -6.13
C PHE A 78 1.64 -5.93 -6.36
N THR A 79 1.63 -5.27 -7.51
CA THR A 79 2.54 -4.17 -7.84
C THR A 79 1.68 -2.97 -8.23
N TYR A 80 2.32 -1.81 -8.43
CA TYR A 80 1.62 -0.69 -9.03
C TYR A 80 0.99 -1.08 -10.39
N PRO A 81 -0.21 -0.56 -10.73
CA PRO A 81 -0.87 -0.90 -11.98
C PRO A 81 -0.05 -0.43 -13.20
N LYS A 82 -0.37 -0.96 -14.38
CA LYS A 82 0.16 -0.41 -15.63
C LYS A 82 -0.30 1.06 -15.78
N PRO A 83 0.49 1.93 -16.44
CA PRO A 83 0.17 3.35 -16.59
C PRO A 83 -1.26 3.65 -17.02
N ASP A 84 -1.77 2.93 -18.02
CA ASP A 84 -3.14 3.15 -18.53
C ASP A 84 -4.21 2.85 -17.46
N ILE A 85 -4.04 1.78 -16.70
CA ILE A 85 -4.95 1.38 -15.61
C ILE A 85 -4.83 2.36 -14.44
N GLU A 86 -3.61 2.74 -14.07
CA GLU A 86 -3.39 3.70 -12.97
C GLU A 86 -4.00 5.07 -13.28
N LYS A 87 -3.89 5.52 -14.54
CA LYS A 87 -4.55 6.74 -15.03
C LYS A 87 -6.07 6.65 -14.85
N GLU A 88 -6.69 5.56 -15.31
CA GLU A 88 -8.14 5.35 -15.15
C GLU A 88 -8.57 5.36 -13.69
N VAL A 89 -7.79 4.72 -12.81
CA VAL A 89 -8.03 4.73 -11.36
C VAL A 89 -7.97 6.16 -10.80
N ILE A 90 -6.95 6.94 -11.15
CA ILE A 90 -6.81 8.34 -10.70
C ILE A 90 -8.01 9.17 -11.16
N ILE A 91 -8.39 9.09 -12.44
CA ILE A 91 -9.53 9.83 -12.99
C ILE A 91 -10.81 9.45 -12.23
N LYS A 92 -11.08 8.15 -12.06
CA LYS A 92 -12.28 7.65 -11.39
C LYS A 92 -12.36 8.07 -9.93
N GLU A 93 -11.25 8.00 -9.20
CA GLU A 93 -11.21 8.24 -7.75
C GLU A 93 -11.11 9.72 -7.39
N SER A 94 -10.63 10.58 -8.30
CA SER A 94 -10.42 12.02 -8.03
C SER A 94 -11.35 12.95 -8.82
N GLY A 95 -11.80 12.55 -10.02
CA GLY A 95 -12.54 13.41 -10.95
C GLY A 95 -11.67 14.38 -11.75
N VAL A 96 -10.34 14.21 -11.75
CA VAL A 96 -9.43 15.05 -12.53
C VAL A 96 -9.48 14.72 -14.03
N ASP A 97 -9.07 15.65 -14.89
CA ASP A 97 -9.00 15.43 -16.33
C ASP A 97 -7.87 14.47 -16.74
N GLU A 98 -8.00 13.91 -17.95
CA GLU A 98 -7.07 12.89 -18.45
C GLU A 98 -5.62 13.41 -18.56
N ALA A 99 -5.41 14.66 -18.94
CA ALA A 99 -4.07 15.22 -19.10
C ALA A 99 -3.36 15.34 -17.75
N THR A 100 -4.08 15.79 -16.73
CA THR A 100 -3.56 15.85 -15.36
C THR A 100 -3.28 14.46 -14.78
N ALA A 101 -4.19 13.50 -14.98
CA ALA A 101 -3.96 12.11 -14.53
C ALA A 101 -2.74 11.49 -15.23
N GLN A 102 -2.56 11.75 -16.52
CA GLN A 102 -1.38 11.27 -17.27
C GLN A 102 -0.08 11.86 -16.71
N LYS A 103 -0.04 13.15 -16.37
CA LYS A 103 1.13 13.78 -15.73
C LYS A 103 1.46 13.12 -14.39
N LEU A 104 0.46 12.86 -13.55
CA LEU A 104 0.65 12.19 -12.26
C LEU A 104 1.20 10.76 -12.42
N VAL A 105 0.73 10.00 -13.42
CA VAL A 105 1.26 8.68 -13.72
C VAL A 105 2.71 8.75 -14.23
N ASN A 106 3.05 9.75 -15.04
CA ASN A 106 4.42 9.94 -15.52
C ASN A 106 5.37 10.28 -14.37
N ILE A 107 4.99 11.24 -13.52
CA ILE A 107 5.69 11.56 -12.27
C ILE A 107 5.92 10.30 -11.44
N ALA A 108 4.87 9.49 -11.27
CA ALA A 108 4.97 8.25 -10.50
C ALA A 108 5.95 7.25 -11.10
N GLY A 109 5.92 7.09 -12.43
CA GLY A 109 6.85 6.23 -13.16
C GLY A 109 8.30 6.67 -13.00
N GLU A 110 8.57 7.97 -13.12
CA GLU A 110 9.91 8.54 -12.94
C GLU A 110 10.42 8.36 -11.50
N ILE A 111 9.59 8.66 -10.49
CA ILE A 111 9.97 8.46 -9.07
C ILE A 111 10.23 6.98 -8.76
N ARG A 112 9.39 6.06 -9.27
CA ARG A 112 9.55 4.61 -9.08
C ARG A 112 10.82 4.04 -9.73
N GLN A 113 11.36 4.73 -10.73
CA GLN A 113 12.66 4.37 -11.33
C GLN A 113 13.84 4.86 -10.48
N LEU A 114 13.67 5.96 -9.72
CA LEU A 114 14.68 6.47 -8.80
C LEU A 114 14.80 5.66 -7.50
N SER A 115 13.72 4.99 -7.07
CA SER A 115 13.72 4.16 -5.86
C SER A 115 14.63 2.92 -5.93
N ASP A 116 15.13 2.54 -7.11
CA ASP A 116 16.14 1.48 -7.24
C ASP A 116 17.55 1.96 -6.83
N SER A 117 17.79 3.27 -6.69
CA SER A 117 19.10 3.82 -6.35
C SER A 117 19.15 4.57 -5.01
N ASP A 118 18.15 5.38 -4.64
CA ASP A 118 18.31 6.34 -3.52
C ASP A 118 17.05 6.62 -2.67
N ILE A 119 15.85 6.16 -3.06
CA ILE A 119 14.60 6.46 -2.33
C ILE A 119 14.09 5.22 -1.58
N GLN A 120 13.85 5.36 -0.27
CA GLN A 120 13.43 4.26 0.60
C GLN A 120 12.05 3.70 0.25
N GLU A 121 11.14 4.52 -0.27
CA GLU A 121 9.77 4.13 -0.59
C GLU A 121 9.33 4.67 -1.96
N ALA A 122 8.74 3.79 -2.76
CA ALA A 122 8.19 4.15 -4.06
C ALA A 122 6.85 4.89 -3.90
N VAL A 123 6.60 5.92 -4.71
CA VAL A 123 5.32 6.66 -4.68
C VAL A 123 4.12 5.77 -4.97
N SER A 124 3.18 5.77 -4.02
CA SER A 124 1.96 4.97 -4.10
C SER A 124 0.86 5.65 -4.91
N THR A 125 -0.01 4.85 -5.54
CA THR A 125 -1.22 5.35 -6.24
C THR A 125 -2.11 6.19 -5.32
N ARG A 126 -2.10 5.92 -4.00
CA ARG A 126 -2.84 6.71 -3.00
C ARG A 126 -2.40 8.17 -2.98
N LEU A 127 -1.09 8.42 -3.03
CA LEU A 127 -0.56 9.79 -3.04
C LEU A 127 -0.94 10.54 -4.32
N LEU A 128 -0.95 9.85 -5.47
CA LEU A 128 -1.42 10.42 -6.74
C LEU A 128 -2.89 10.82 -6.67
N ILE A 129 -3.75 9.98 -6.07
CA ILE A 129 -5.17 10.29 -5.87
C ILE A 129 -5.33 11.50 -4.94
N TYR A 130 -4.49 11.62 -3.91
CA TYR A 130 -4.52 12.79 -3.01
C TYR A 130 -4.12 14.07 -3.73
N ALA A 131 -3.03 14.05 -4.50
CA ALA A 131 -2.61 15.18 -5.35
C ALA A 131 -3.76 15.61 -6.28
N ALA A 132 -4.35 14.66 -7.01
CA ALA A 132 -5.45 14.93 -7.92
C ALA A 132 -6.70 15.50 -7.22
N LYS A 133 -7.05 14.97 -6.03
CA LYS A 133 -8.18 15.49 -5.24
C LYS A 133 -7.94 16.92 -4.75
N LEU A 134 -6.70 17.30 -4.45
CA LEU A 134 -6.36 18.69 -4.11
C LEU A 134 -6.53 19.60 -5.33
N MET A 135 -6.01 19.18 -6.49
CA MET A 135 -6.14 19.93 -7.75
C MET A 135 -7.61 20.17 -8.14
N VAL A 136 -8.46 19.15 -8.02
CA VAL A 136 -9.91 19.26 -8.31
C VAL A 136 -10.61 20.26 -7.37
N LYS A 137 -10.08 20.47 -6.16
CA LYS A 137 -10.57 21.49 -5.23
C LYS A 137 -10.02 22.90 -5.51
N GLY A 138 -9.26 23.08 -6.59
CA GLY A 138 -8.68 24.35 -6.99
C GLY A 138 -7.32 24.64 -6.34
N PHE A 139 -6.68 23.65 -5.73
CA PHE A 139 -5.32 23.80 -5.23
C PHE A 139 -4.33 23.83 -6.40
N ASP A 140 -3.25 24.61 -6.28
CA ASP A 140 -2.22 24.68 -7.31
C ASP A 140 -1.62 23.28 -7.58
N PRO A 141 -1.49 22.84 -8.84
CA PRO A 141 -0.99 21.49 -9.14
C PRO A 141 0.43 21.21 -8.69
N TYR A 142 1.31 22.20 -8.73
CA TYR A 142 2.68 22.03 -8.25
C TYR A 142 2.68 21.84 -6.74
N GLU A 143 2.01 22.73 -6.00
CA GLU A 143 1.92 22.65 -4.53
C GLU A 143 1.15 21.39 -4.06
N ALA A 144 0.14 20.94 -4.82
CA ALA A 144 -0.56 19.69 -4.54
C ALA A 144 0.40 18.49 -4.58
N CYS A 145 1.27 18.42 -5.58
CA CYS A 145 2.30 17.39 -5.69
C CYS A 145 3.37 17.53 -4.59
N MET A 146 3.80 18.75 -4.26
CA MET A 146 4.76 18.97 -3.18
C MET A 146 4.24 18.39 -1.86
N HIS A 147 3.05 18.79 -1.42
CA HIS A 147 2.51 18.40 -0.12
C HIS A 147 2.04 16.94 -0.03
N SER A 148 1.63 16.33 -1.15
CA SER A 148 1.08 14.96 -1.12
C SER A 148 2.06 13.89 -1.59
N ILE A 149 3.04 14.25 -2.42
CA ILE A 149 4.02 13.30 -2.96
C ILE A 149 5.38 13.58 -2.33
N VAL A 150 5.94 14.77 -2.55
CA VAL A 150 7.35 15.06 -2.21
C VAL A 150 7.61 14.96 -0.71
N GLU A 151 6.86 15.72 0.09
CA GLU A 151 6.98 15.76 1.56
C GLU A 151 6.60 14.43 2.25
N SER A 152 5.97 13.50 1.52
CA SER A 152 5.58 12.19 2.06
C SER A 152 6.62 11.10 1.78
N LEU A 153 7.59 11.35 0.90
CA LEU A 153 8.54 10.32 0.45
C LEU A 153 9.92 10.43 1.10
N SER A 154 10.32 11.61 1.55
CA SER A 154 11.63 11.82 2.18
C SER A 154 11.64 13.05 3.08
N ASP A 155 12.49 13.03 4.09
CA ASP A 155 12.87 14.18 4.91
C ASP A 155 14.30 14.68 4.57
N GLU A 156 14.97 14.05 3.59
CA GLU A 156 16.35 14.36 3.21
C GLU A 156 16.38 15.47 2.13
N ASP A 157 17.06 16.58 2.41
CA ASP A 157 17.08 17.80 1.58
C ASP A 157 17.49 17.54 0.12
N ASP A 158 18.47 16.67 -0.11
CA ASP A 158 18.98 16.31 -1.42
C ASP A 158 17.96 15.50 -2.24
N ILE A 159 17.27 14.55 -1.61
CA ILE A 159 16.16 13.80 -2.24
C ILE A 159 15.00 14.75 -2.53
N LEU A 160 14.64 15.62 -1.59
CA LEU A 160 13.58 16.60 -1.75
C LEU A 160 13.86 17.53 -2.94
N GLU A 161 15.09 18.01 -3.12
CA GLU A 161 15.47 18.86 -4.25
C GLU A 161 15.31 18.13 -5.60
N VAL A 162 15.69 16.84 -5.66
CA VAL A 162 15.51 16.01 -6.86
C VAL A 162 14.04 15.82 -7.21
N LEU A 163 13.22 15.45 -6.22
CA LEU A 163 11.78 15.27 -6.39
C LEU A 163 11.10 16.57 -6.79
N GLN A 164 11.47 17.70 -6.17
CA GLN A 164 10.95 19.01 -6.51
C GLN A 164 11.25 19.39 -7.96
N LYS A 165 12.48 19.15 -8.42
CA LYS A 165 12.87 19.39 -9.83
C LYS A 165 12.02 18.53 -10.76
N LEU A 166 11.82 17.25 -10.43
CA LEU A 166 10.97 16.35 -11.20
C LEU A 166 9.53 16.88 -11.30
N ILE A 167 8.90 17.28 -10.20
CA ILE A 167 7.54 17.87 -10.24
C ILE A 167 7.49 19.10 -11.15
N SER A 168 8.51 19.97 -11.09
CA SER A 168 8.55 21.20 -11.89
C SER A 168 8.62 20.98 -13.40
N LEU A 169 9.04 19.80 -13.85
CA LEU A 169 9.01 19.41 -15.28
C LEU A 169 7.59 19.15 -15.80
N HIS A 170 6.66 18.78 -14.91
CA HIS A 170 5.28 18.42 -15.27
C HIS A 170 4.27 19.51 -14.92
N PHE A 171 4.47 20.19 -13.79
CA PHE A 171 3.65 21.29 -13.31
C PHE A 171 4.55 22.49 -13.00
N ALA A 172 4.30 23.61 -13.67
CA ALA A 172 5.04 24.84 -13.41
C ALA A 172 4.76 25.32 -11.97
N LYS A 173 5.81 25.76 -11.29
CA LYS A 173 5.67 26.43 -10.00
C LYS A 173 4.89 27.74 -10.21
N GLY A 174 3.78 27.91 -9.49
CA GLY A 174 3.05 29.17 -9.47
C GLY A 174 3.94 30.33 -9.01
N GLU A 175 3.74 31.52 -9.58
CA GLU A 175 4.40 32.76 -9.14
C GLU A 175 3.92 33.23 -7.77
#